data_AF-A0A7C1VP87-F1
#
_entry.id   AF-A0A7C1VP87-F1
#
_cell.length_a   1.000
_cell.length_b   1.000
_cell.length_c   1.000
_cell.angle_alpha   90.00
_cell.angle_beta   90.00
_cell.angle_gamma   90.00
#
_symmetry.space_group_name_H-M   'P 1'
#
loop_
_entity.id
_entity.type
_entity.pdbx_description
1 polymer ?
#
loop_
_entity_poly.entity_id
_entity_poly.type
_entity_poly.pdbx_seq_one_letter_code
_entity_poly.pdbx_strand_id
1 'polypeptide(L)'
;MINNTTRQPWRQPDTRELQARLAALPGNQGNTYEANDWTFLDTRQKSHTISFENAAIALHTYSEWLQAQNIDPVSLIKQLFLSLAEQAAITNYLKTYRGLLLTVVAMAHNNVAKLTRKTLPEVLRFRLTHSVSASNVYPKRTLSGHGALTSPHLTRLHVVCEELGLPWFGRDVSNRSITNALRKLIPELTDAELTYRDWMQGKSYNLLTLDQGQYYVEHCLNVFEEHAPLALALRQTQLETVQIARSLSIEPSSVSQFIGRILEGNGPESINTKLPNSAHRIHKAVVDHFQSAYRKTRFEHELLQEEALREIANTLGLPQSTENVDRLRVIVWDWFQQGRQEETERLLDECQVSVPWSLFEQTLESLRRRCDDKPLSLPTPEFFAALGIKRAHNGGPGPVSQFISFVTKAGVTGVVALTGWRSSEFGFPWNSIQQSSNKDKLDNYAFPHRYQVDWYVFKTNGRIRTLREITFSTVTLIDRLRHLNGSSNEQPCLYRSTADKKDPFQSEGAIESAVTAPWPHYVQHYPSFRLLDNLEAWHALAKTEASQELLTMNQHREKERLLALRPAQEWDTIIVDENLRETWRHVRAELPR
;
A
#
# COMPACT_ATOMS: atom_id res chain seq x y z
N MET A 1 49.94 31.57 35.17
CA MET A 1 49.21 32.48 34.27
C MET A 1 48.45 31.62 33.28
N ILE A 2 47.15 31.44 33.54
CA ILE A 2 46.26 30.59 32.75
C ILE A 2 45.72 31.48 31.61
N ASN A 3 46.05 31.12 30.37
CA ASN A 3 45.49 31.78 29.19
C ASN A 3 43.99 31.49 29.13
N ASN A 4 43.19 32.44 29.62
CA ASN A 4 41.78 32.58 29.30
C ASN A 4 41.66 32.82 27.80
N THR A 5 41.46 31.75 27.04
CA THR A 5 40.98 31.85 25.65
C THR A 5 39.53 32.30 25.75
N THR A 6 39.31 33.59 25.59
CA THR A 6 37.99 34.20 25.39
C THR A 6 37.31 33.46 24.23
N ARG A 7 36.36 32.57 24.55
CA ARG A 7 35.47 31.97 23.55
C ARG A 7 34.74 33.13 22.87
N GLN A 8 34.95 33.31 21.56
CA GLN A 8 34.14 34.27 20.82
C GLN A 8 32.68 33.85 20.97
N PRO A 9 31.80 34.72 21.49
CA PRO A 9 30.38 34.43 21.54
C PRO A 9 29.87 34.31 20.10
N TRP A 10 28.87 33.44 19.92
CA TRP A 10 28.00 33.39 18.74
C TRP A 10 27.77 34.81 18.20
N ARG A 11 28.21 35.07 16.96
CA ARG A 11 28.05 36.41 16.36
C ARG A 11 26.56 36.66 16.22
N GLN A 12 26.02 37.62 16.97
CA GLN A 12 24.68 38.12 16.70
C GLN A 12 24.69 38.69 15.27
N PRO A 13 23.94 38.09 14.34
CA PRO A 13 24.01 38.47 12.95
C PRO A 13 23.23 39.74 12.68
N ASP A 14 23.65 40.47 11.65
CA ASP A 14 22.89 41.60 11.13
C ASP A 14 21.60 41.08 10.47
N THR A 15 20.45 41.41 11.05
CA THR A 15 19.14 41.02 10.53
C THR A 15 18.93 41.48 9.09
N ARG A 16 19.54 42.60 8.67
CA ARG A 16 19.46 43.09 7.29
C ARG A 16 20.22 42.19 6.34
N GLU A 17 21.38 41.70 6.75
CA GLU A 17 22.17 40.73 5.97
C GLU A 17 21.41 39.41 5.81
N LEU A 18 20.83 38.89 6.91
CA LEU A 18 20.04 37.66 6.86
C LEU A 18 18.77 37.80 6.01
N GLN A 19 18.10 38.95 6.08
CA GLN A 19 16.96 39.25 5.21
C GLN A 19 17.37 39.31 3.73
N ALA A 20 18.53 39.89 3.41
CA ALA A 20 19.05 39.92 2.04
C ALA A 20 19.37 38.50 1.52
N ARG A 21 19.98 37.66 2.36
CA ARG A 21 20.25 36.24 2.05
C ARG A 21 18.97 35.44 1.83
N LEU A 22 17.96 35.63 2.68
CA LEU A 22 16.63 35.02 2.51
C LEU A 22 15.97 35.47 1.20
N ALA A 23 16.04 36.76 0.88
CA ALA A 23 15.48 37.31 -0.35
C ALA A 23 16.16 36.75 -1.61
N ALA A 24 17.45 36.42 -1.52
CA ALA A 24 18.23 35.83 -2.61
C ALA A 24 17.96 34.33 -2.82
N LEU A 25 17.30 33.63 -1.87
CA LEU A 25 17.00 32.21 -2.03
C LEU A 25 16.02 31.98 -3.19
N PRO A 26 16.30 30.99 -4.07
CA PRO A 26 15.39 30.61 -5.14
C PRO A 26 13.97 30.30 -4.65
N GLY A 27 12.97 30.80 -5.36
CA GLY A 27 11.55 30.55 -5.09
C GLY A 27 10.92 31.42 -4.00
N ASN A 28 11.68 32.32 -3.36
CA ASN A 28 11.20 33.20 -2.29
C ASN A 28 9.90 33.96 -2.69
N GLN A 29 8.88 33.93 -1.82
CA GLN A 29 7.60 34.62 -2.01
C GLN A 29 7.43 35.80 -1.03
N GLY A 30 8.44 36.67 -0.96
CA GLY A 30 8.39 37.84 -0.07
C GLY A 30 8.49 37.49 1.42
N ASN A 31 9.22 36.43 1.77
CA ASN A 31 9.42 36.03 3.16
C ASN A 31 10.17 37.11 3.95
N THR A 32 9.74 37.35 5.18
CA THR A 32 10.45 38.18 6.17
C THR A 32 11.19 37.29 7.16
N TYR A 33 12.42 37.67 7.50
CA TYR A 33 13.29 36.87 8.36
C TYR A 33 12.69 36.69 9.75
N GLU A 34 11.97 37.69 10.25
CA GLU A 34 11.29 37.67 11.54
C GLU A 34 10.09 36.71 11.55
N ALA A 35 9.42 36.48 10.41
CA ALA A 35 8.28 35.56 10.34
C ALA A 35 8.70 34.12 10.65
N ASN A 36 7.82 33.37 11.32
CA ASN A 36 8.04 31.96 11.61
C ASN A 36 7.75 31.05 10.42
N ASP A 37 7.00 31.53 9.42
CA ASP A 37 6.66 30.74 8.24
C ASP A 37 7.30 31.33 6.99
N TRP A 38 8.13 30.54 6.31
CA TRP A 38 8.75 30.91 5.04
C TRP A 38 8.23 30.01 3.92
N THR A 39 7.75 30.61 2.83
CA THR A 39 7.17 29.92 1.68
C THR A 39 8.00 30.12 0.42
N PHE A 40 8.24 29.01 -0.30
CA PHE A 40 9.01 28.97 -1.53
C PHE A 40 8.23 28.27 -2.65
N LEU A 41 8.26 28.81 -3.87
CA LEU A 41 7.69 28.18 -5.06
C LEU A 41 8.78 27.52 -5.90
N ASP A 42 8.59 26.26 -6.27
CA ASP A 42 9.48 25.60 -7.24
C ASP A 42 9.11 25.93 -8.70
N THR A 43 9.91 25.42 -9.64
CA THR A 43 9.72 25.65 -11.08
C THR A 43 8.39 25.10 -11.63
N ARG A 44 7.67 24.28 -10.85
CA ARG A 44 6.35 23.72 -11.19
C ARG A 44 5.21 24.43 -10.45
N GLN A 45 5.48 25.59 -9.83
CA GLN A 45 4.52 26.34 -9.02
C GLN A 45 4.02 25.57 -7.79
N LYS A 46 4.76 24.54 -7.34
CA LYS A 46 4.43 23.85 -6.10
C LYS A 46 5.01 24.64 -4.92
N SER A 47 4.17 24.87 -3.92
CA SER A 47 4.53 25.56 -2.69
C SER A 47 5.23 24.64 -1.68
N HIS A 48 6.30 25.13 -1.08
CA HIS A 48 7.06 24.52 0.00
C HIS A 48 7.14 25.51 1.16
N THR A 49 6.41 25.24 2.25
CA THR A 49 6.39 26.09 3.45
C THR A 49 7.19 25.45 4.58
N ILE A 50 8.03 26.26 5.23
CA ILE A 50 8.83 25.90 6.40
C ILE A 50 8.33 26.72 7.58
N SER A 51 7.85 26.04 8.63
CA SER A 51 7.47 26.67 9.89
C SER A 51 8.55 26.44 10.95
N PHE A 52 9.17 27.53 11.42
CA PHE A 52 10.16 27.56 12.48
C PHE A 52 9.56 27.51 13.88
N GLU A 53 8.23 27.66 14.01
CA GLU A 53 7.51 27.38 15.25
C GLU A 53 7.79 25.94 15.74
N ASN A 54 7.89 25.01 14.78
CA ASN A 54 8.21 23.61 15.05
C ASN A 54 9.57 23.43 15.75
N ALA A 55 10.54 24.32 15.50
CA ALA A 55 11.83 24.27 16.17
C ALA A 55 11.72 24.69 17.64
N ALA A 56 10.91 25.71 17.94
CA ALA A 56 10.62 26.12 19.30
C ALA A 56 9.93 24.99 20.08
N ILE A 57 8.88 24.40 19.51
CA ILE A 57 8.12 23.30 20.12
C ILE A 57 9.02 22.09 20.38
N ALA A 58 9.77 21.64 19.37
CA ALA A 58 10.60 20.44 19.48
C ALA A 58 11.77 20.58 20.47
N LEU A 59 12.29 21.80 20.67
CA LEU A 59 13.42 22.05 21.54
C LEU A 59 13.01 22.54 22.94
N HIS A 60 11.75 22.93 23.15
CA HIS A 60 11.25 23.39 24.45
C HIS A 60 11.48 22.36 25.58
N THR A 61 11.35 21.06 25.27
CA THR A 61 11.60 19.96 26.22
C THR A 61 13.06 19.86 26.67
N TYR A 62 13.99 20.54 25.98
CA TYR A 62 15.44 20.49 26.23
C TYR A 62 16.00 21.86 26.64
N SER A 63 15.25 22.60 27.45
CA SER A 63 15.59 23.97 27.88
C SER A 63 16.95 24.08 28.58
N GLU A 64 17.34 23.12 29.41
CA GLU A 64 18.65 23.09 30.08
C GLU A 64 19.81 22.99 29.08
N TRP A 65 19.65 22.16 28.04
CA TRP A 65 20.66 22.02 26.99
C TRP A 65 20.81 23.32 26.19
N LEU A 66 19.69 23.97 25.86
CA LEU A 66 19.68 25.27 25.17
C LEU A 66 20.33 26.38 26.00
N GLN A 67 19.99 26.45 27.30
CA GLN A 67 20.58 27.42 28.23
C GLN A 67 22.09 27.24 28.35
N ALA A 68 22.57 25.99 28.39
CA ALA A 68 24.00 25.69 28.40
C ALA A 68 24.74 26.12 27.12
N GLN A 69 24.03 26.21 25.99
CA GLN A 69 24.58 26.73 24.73
C GLN A 69 24.48 28.26 24.59
N ASN A 70 23.63 28.93 25.40
CA ASN A 70 23.38 30.38 25.37
C ASN A 70 22.90 30.89 24.00
N ILE A 71 21.98 30.18 23.35
CA ILE A 71 21.49 30.51 21.99
C ILE A 71 19.96 30.39 21.90
N ASP A 72 19.31 31.33 21.20
CA ASP A 72 17.89 31.23 20.83
C ASP A 72 17.68 30.14 19.75
N PRO A 73 16.87 29.10 20.02
CA PRO A 73 16.72 27.95 19.12
C PRO A 73 16.15 28.32 17.75
N VAL A 74 15.19 29.25 17.69
CA VAL A 74 14.55 29.64 16.43
C VAL A 74 15.52 30.41 15.54
N SER A 75 16.18 31.43 16.08
CA SER A 75 17.17 32.23 15.37
C SER A 75 18.34 31.39 14.87
N LEU A 76 18.80 30.43 15.68
CA LEU A 76 19.86 29.50 15.28
C LEU A 76 19.47 28.61 14.11
N ILE A 77 18.30 27.97 14.19
CA ILE A 77 17.83 27.08 13.14
C ILE A 77 17.60 27.85 11.84
N LYS A 78 17.08 29.09 11.90
CA LYS A 78 16.95 29.98 10.73
C LYS A 78 18.29 30.24 10.05
N GLN A 79 19.35 30.57 10.81
CA GLN A 79 20.67 30.87 10.24
C GLN A 79 21.38 29.63 9.66
N LEU A 80 21.31 28.52 10.38
CA LEU A 80 21.84 27.24 9.90
C LEU A 80 21.11 26.81 8.63
N PHE A 81 19.79 26.94 8.61
CA PHE A 81 18.97 26.64 7.43
C PHE A 81 19.35 27.53 6.24
N LEU A 82 19.43 28.86 6.40
CA LEU A 82 19.80 29.78 5.32
C LEU A 82 21.13 29.37 4.68
N SER A 83 22.17 29.13 5.49
CA SER A 83 23.51 28.77 5.02
C SER A 83 23.57 27.39 4.34
N LEU A 84 22.65 26.48 4.71
CA LEU A 84 22.49 25.19 4.03
C LEU A 84 21.67 25.32 2.73
N ALA A 85 20.64 26.17 2.74
CA ALA A 85 19.70 26.35 1.64
C ALA A 85 20.32 27.06 0.43
N GLU A 86 21.28 27.97 0.66
CA GLU A 86 22.01 28.68 -0.41
C GLU A 86 22.69 27.77 -1.43
N GLN A 87 22.99 26.52 -1.05
CA GLN A 87 23.63 25.53 -1.92
C GLN A 87 22.70 24.35 -2.25
N ALA A 88 21.43 24.42 -1.87
CA ALA A 88 20.45 23.37 -2.09
C ALA A 88 19.45 23.76 -3.19
N ALA A 89 18.92 22.77 -3.90
CA ALA A 89 17.75 22.99 -4.75
C ALA A 89 16.50 23.23 -3.89
N ILE A 90 15.55 24.04 -4.38
CA ILE A 90 14.28 24.35 -3.70
C ILE A 90 13.55 23.06 -3.27
N THR A 91 13.57 22.04 -4.12
CA THR A 91 12.95 20.73 -3.85
C THR A 91 13.52 19.98 -2.64
N ASN A 92 14.68 20.41 -2.13
CA ASN A 92 15.35 19.85 -0.96
C ASN A 92 15.27 20.74 0.29
N TYR A 93 14.68 21.93 0.23
CA TYR A 93 14.60 22.85 1.37
C TYR A 93 13.90 22.21 2.57
N LEU A 94 12.72 21.63 2.37
CA LEU A 94 11.98 20.98 3.45
C LEU A 94 12.73 19.78 4.05
N LYS A 95 13.41 18.99 3.22
CA LYS A 95 14.25 17.86 3.69
C LYS A 95 15.44 18.36 4.52
N THR A 96 16.08 19.42 4.05
CA THR A 96 17.21 20.07 4.72
C THR A 96 16.80 20.63 6.08
N TYR A 97 15.67 21.34 6.14
CA TYR A 97 15.13 21.86 7.40
C TYR A 97 14.82 20.73 8.39
N ARG A 98 14.07 19.71 7.97
CA ARG A 98 13.70 18.58 8.84
C ARG A 98 14.93 17.82 9.34
N GLY A 99 15.91 17.57 8.49
CA GLY A 99 17.13 16.88 8.88
C GLY A 99 18.03 17.69 9.80
N LEU A 100 18.07 19.02 9.63
CA LEU A 100 18.75 19.94 10.54
C LEU A 100 18.10 19.88 11.92
N LEU A 101 16.78 20.11 12.00
CA LEU A 101 16.05 20.09 13.26
C LEU A 101 16.23 18.75 13.99
N LEU A 102 16.11 17.63 13.26
CA LEU A 102 16.32 16.29 13.83
C LEU A 102 17.74 16.09 14.36
N THR A 103 18.75 16.71 13.74
CA THR A 103 20.15 16.64 14.23
C THR A 103 20.31 17.40 15.54
N VAL A 104 19.75 18.60 15.64
CA VAL A 104 19.85 19.41 16.86
C VAL A 104 19.07 18.76 18.00
N VAL A 105 17.86 18.27 17.75
CA VAL A 105 17.08 17.52 18.74
C VAL A 105 17.80 16.24 19.16
N ALA A 106 18.43 15.50 18.25
CA ALA A 106 19.22 14.32 18.58
C ALA A 106 20.40 14.65 19.51
N MET A 107 21.09 15.76 19.26
CA MET A 107 22.17 16.23 20.13
C MET A 107 21.63 16.62 21.51
N ALA A 108 20.53 17.35 21.58
CA ALA A 108 19.89 17.73 22.84
C ALA A 108 19.40 16.52 23.64
N HIS A 109 18.72 15.57 22.98
CA HIS A 109 18.20 14.34 23.59
C HIS A 109 19.29 13.48 24.22
N ASN A 110 20.45 13.38 23.57
CA ASN A 110 21.59 12.60 24.08
C ASN A 110 22.55 13.44 24.94
N ASN A 111 22.17 14.68 25.31
CA ASN A 111 23.00 15.65 26.04
C ASN A 111 24.41 15.85 25.42
N VAL A 112 24.48 15.88 24.10
CA VAL A 112 25.72 16.01 23.32
C VAL A 112 25.95 17.49 23.00
N ALA A 113 26.87 18.14 23.73
CA ALA A 113 27.29 19.51 23.40
C ALA A 113 28.20 19.57 22.17
N LYS A 114 28.96 18.50 21.91
CA LYS A 114 29.87 18.38 20.76
C LYS A 114 29.84 16.98 20.17
N LEU A 115 29.50 16.89 18.89
CA LEU A 115 29.49 15.65 18.12
C LEU A 115 30.93 15.20 17.86
N THR A 116 31.29 14.02 18.34
CA THR A 116 32.60 13.39 18.16
C THR A 116 32.41 11.99 17.60
N ARG A 117 33.49 11.30 17.23
CA ARG A 117 33.43 9.90 16.81
C ARG A 117 32.79 8.99 17.87
N LYS A 118 32.87 9.33 19.16
CA LYS A 118 32.27 8.57 20.26
C LYS A 118 30.75 8.76 20.34
N THR A 119 30.26 9.99 20.19
CA THR A 119 28.82 10.34 20.30
C THR A 119 28.06 10.23 18.98
N LEU A 120 28.79 10.11 17.86
CA LEU A 120 28.23 9.99 16.51
C LEU A 120 27.22 8.83 16.38
N PRO A 121 27.45 7.61 16.92
CA PRO A 121 26.48 6.52 16.78
C PRO A 121 25.11 6.81 17.43
N GLU A 122 25.08 7.51 18.57
CA GLU A 122 23.84 7.85 19.28
C GLU A 122 23.00 8.86 18.49
N VAL A 123 23.65 9.90 17.97
CA VAL A 123 23.00 10.91 17.12
C VAL A 123 22.54 10.31 15.80
N LEU A 124 23.34 9.43 15.17
CA LEU A 124 22.93 8.72 13.96
C LEU A 124 21.77 7.75 14.21
N ARG A 125 21.78 7.02 15.33
CA ARG A 125 20.66 6.15 15.74
C ARG A 125 19.38 6.96 15.85
N PHE A 126 19.41 8.08 16.57
CA PHE A 126 18.24 8.94 16.72
C PHE A 126 17.72 9.44 15.36
N ARG A 127 18.60 9.95 14.49
CA ARG A 127 18.21 10.41 13.14
C ARG A 127 17.66 9.28 12.27
N LEU A 128 18.14 8.05 12.46
CA LEU A 128 17.65 6.87 11.76
C LEU A 128 16.25 6.46 12.24
N THR A 129 15.98 6.56 13.55
CA THR A 129 14.75 6.03 14.17
C THR A 129 13.71 7.09 14.50
N HIS A 130 13.89 8.36 14.15
CA HIS A 130 12.92 9.43 14.45
C HIS A 130 12.51 10.23 13.20
N SER A 131 11.45 11.02 13.34
CA SER A 131 10.95 11.95 12.32
C SER A 131 10.53 13.27 12.94
N VAL A 132 10.29 14.25 12.08
CA VAL A 132 9.72 15.55 12.42
C VAL A 132 8.31 15.63 11.82
N SER A 133 7.28 15.82 12.66
CA SER A 133 5.93 16.19 12.24
C SER A 133 5.72 17.71 12.32
N ALA A 134 4.51 18.19 12.01
CA ALA A 134 4.14 19.59 12.22
C ALA A 134 4.04 19.97 13.71
N SER A 135 3.99 19.00 14.63
CA SER A 135 3.76 19.24 16.06
C SER A 135 4.88 18.78 16.98
N ASN A 136 5.69 17.77 16.61
CA ASN A 136 6.84 17.34 17.42
C ASN A 136 7.81 16.40 16.67
N VAL A 137 8.91 16.04 17.33
CA VAL A 137 9.76 14.89 16.98
C VAL A 137 9.19 13.62 17.60
N TYR A 138 9.09 12.56 16.82
CA TYR A 138 8.52 11.28 17.26
C TYR A 138 9.33 10.08 16.76
N PRO A 139 9.35 8.96 17.49
CA PRO A 139 10.00 7.73 17.05
C PRO A 139 9.24 7.10 15.88
N LYS A 140 9.99 6.54 14.92
CA LYS A 140 9.51 5.75 13.79
C LYS A 140 9.73 4.27 14.06
N ARG A 141 8.80 3.44 13.60
CA ARG A 141 8.97 1.98 13.52
C ARG A 141 9.85 1.54 12.34
N THR A 142 10.14 2.46 11.42
CA THR A 142 10.94 2.22 10.22
C THR A 142 12.23 3.04 10.22
N LEU A 143 13.26 2.50 9.56
CA LEU A 143 14.52 3.22 9.38
C LEU A 143 14.40 4.30 8.31
N SER A 144 14.87 5.50 8.65
CA SER A 144 14.99 6.58 7.67
C SER A 144 15.88 6.16 6.50
N GLY A 145 15.36 6.28 5.28
CA GLY A 145 16.09 5.94 4.06
C GLY A 145 17.33 6.82 3.85
N HIS A 146 18.28 6.32 3.05
CA HIS A 146 19.57 6.96 2.79
C HIS A 146 19.43 8.45 2.43
N GLY A 147 18.58 8.79 1.46
CA GLY A 147 18.42 10.18 1.00
C GLY A 147 17.87 11.14 2.06
N ALA A 148 17.05 10.64 3.01
CA ALA A 148 16.52 11.45 4.10
C ALA A 148 17.59 11.70 5.17
N LEU A 149 18.41 10.68 5.49
CA LEU A 149 19.50 10.81 6.47
C LEU A 149 20.62 11.72 5.98
N THR A 150 20.90 11.72 4.67
CA THR A 150 21.97 12.53 4.08
C THR A 150 21.61 14.01 3.90
N SER A 151 20.38 14.42 4.20
CA SER A 151 19.92 15.81 4.02
C SER A 151 19.67 16.46 5.39
N PRO A 152 20.44 17.47 5.82
CA PRO A 152 21.74 17.88 5.28
C PRO A 152 22.83 16.85 5.58
N HIS A 153 23.91 16.86 4.79
CA HIS A 153 25.08 16.04 5.08
C HIS A 153 25.75 16.58 6.35
N LEU A 154 26.04 15.70 7.32
CA LEU A 154 26.66 16.13 8.58
C LEU A 154 28.01 16.83 8.38
N THR A 155 28.77 16.47 7.35
CA THR A 155 30.02 17.16 6.99
C THR A 155 29.77 18.58 6.47
N ARG A 156 28.66 18.83 5.77
CA ARG A 156 28.29 20.18 5.34
C ARG A 156 27.79 21.00 6.52
N LEU A 157 26.99 20.39 7.39
CA LEU A 157 26.55 21.03 8.64
C LEU A 157 27.74 21.40 9.52
N HIS A 158 28.77 20.55 9.61
CA HIS A 158 30.03 20.86 10.29
C HIS A 158 30.67 22.14 9.75
N VAL A 159 30.83 22.27 8.43
CA VAL A 159 31.41 23.46 7.80
C VAL A 159 30.59 24.72 8.12
N VAL A 160 29.26 24.65 7.98
CA VAL A 160 28.36 25.77 8.30
C VAL A 160 28.44 26.16 9.78
N CYS A 161 28.53 25.17 10.68
CA CYS A 161 28.72 25.44 12.10
C CYS A 161 30.08 26.12 12.36
N GLU A 162 31.17 25.69 11.72
CA GLU A 162 32.48 26.36 11.85
C GLU A 162 32.44 27.80 11.32
N GLU A 163 31.81 28.05 10.16
CA GLU A 163 31.62 29.39 9.59
C GLU A 163 30.86 30.33 10.54
N LEU A 164 29.88 29.80 11.30
CA LEU A 164 29.12 30.53 12.30
C LEU A 164 29.78 30.57 13.69
N GLY A 165 30.98 29.99 13.85
CA GLY A 165 31.70 29.96 15.13
C GLY A 165 31.11 29.00 16.17
N LEU A 166 30.34 27.99 15.76
CA LEU A 166 29.71 26.98 16.60
C LEU A 166 30.60 25.72 16.68
N PRO A 167 31.26 25.43 17.82
CA PRO A 167 32.18 24.29 17.96
C PRO A 167 31.46 22.95 18.20
N TRP A 168 30.30 22.75 17.57
CA TRP A 168 29.41 21.61 17.76
C TRP A 168 29.92 20.32 17.15
N PHE A 169 30.89 20.38 16.25
CA PHE A 169 31.44 19.22 15.57
C PHE A 169 32.94 19.07 15.89
N GLY A 170 33.35 17.84 16.17
CA GLY A 170 34.75 17.46 16.29
C GLY A 170 35.38 17.23 14.92
N ARG A 171 36.69 17.54 14.82
CA ARG A 171 37.49 17.29 13.61
C ARG A 171 37.57 15.80 13.23
N ASP A 172 37.25 14.92 14.17
CA ASP A 172 37.20 13.47 14.01
C ASP A 172 35.91 12.96 13.34
N VAL A 173 34.92 13.83 13.13
CA VAL A 173 33.70 13.52 12.37
C VAL A 173 33.96 13.71 10.87
N SER A 174 34.09 12.60 10.15
CA SER A 174 34.33 12.54 8.71
C SER A 174 33.33 11.64 8.00
N ASN A 175 33.24 11.72 6.67
CA ASN A 175 32.43 10.78 5.88
C ASN A 175 32.79 9.32 6.19
N ARG A 176 34.08 9.02 6.39
CA ARG A 176 34.53 7.67 6.75
C ARG A 176 34.03 7.22 8.12
N SER A 177 34.04 8.09 9.13
CA SER A 177 33.52 7.75 10.46
C SER A 177 32.01 7.58 10.45
N ILE A 178 31.28 8.41 9.68
CA ILE A 178 29.83 8.29 9.47
C ILE A 178 29.50 6.96 8.80
N THR A 179 30.16 6.62 7.68
CA THR A 179 29.96 5.35 6.98
C THR A 179 30.24 4.15 7.89
N ASN A 180 31.32 4.18 8.67
CA ASN A 180 31.66 3.09 9.58
C ASN A 180 30.64 2.93 10.72
N ALA A 181 30.09 4.03 11.24
CA ALA A 181 29.01 3.98 12.22
C ALA A 181 27.74 3.38 11.62
N LEU A 182 27.32 3.82 10.42
CA LEU A 182 26.14 3.30 9.74
C LEU A 182 26.26 1.82 9.35
N ARG A 183 27.45 1.37 8.95
CA ARG A 183 27.72 -0.06 8.67
C ARG A 183 27.47 -0.98 9.86
N LYS A 184 27.60 -0.46 11.08
CA LYS A 184 27.31 -1.20 12.32
C LYS A 184 25.85 -1.02 12.74
N LEU A 185 25.37 0.21 12.75
CA LEU A 185 24.04 0.56 13.24
C LEU A 185 22.90 -0.03 12.42
N ILE A 186 23.01 -0.07 11.08
CA ILE A 186 21.88 -0.53 10.25
C ILE A 186 21.57 -2.02 10.51
N PRO A 187 22.53 -2.95 10.40
CA PRO A 187 22.27 -4.33 10.76
C PRO A 187 21.82 -4.51 12.21
N GLU A 188 22.38 -3.74 13.14
CA GLU A 188 22.00 -3.78 14.56
C GLU A 188 20.53 -3.35 14.79
N LEU A 189 20.05 -2.35 14.06
CA LEU A 189 18.69 -1.81 14.20
C LEU A 189 17.64 -2.62 13.43
N THR A 190 18.04 -3.59 12.61
CA THR A 190 17.13 -4.42 11.82
C THR A 190 17.29 -5.91 12.08
N ASP A 191 17.95 -6.31 13.17
CA ASP A 191 18.25 -7.71 13.46
C ASP A 191 18.90 -8.45 12.27
N ALA A 192 19.82 -7.76 11.59
CA ALA A 192 20.53 -8.19 10.37
C ALA A 192 19.68 -8.40 9.10
N GLU A 193 18.39 -8.07 9.09
CA GLU A 193 17.52 -8.13 7.90
C GLU A 193 17.88 -7.11 6.81
N LEU A 194 18.45 -5.96 7.19
CA LEU A 194 18.91 -4.93 6.27
C LEU A 194 20.42 -4.71 6.41
N THR A 195 21.16 -4.86 5.31
CA THR A 195 22.59 -4.48 5.30
C THR A 195 22.76 -2.99 4.98
N TYR A 196 23.91 -2.40 5.32
CA TYR A 196 24.25 -1.04 4.90
C TYR A 196 24.21 -0.85 3.38
N ARG A 197 24.58 -1.89 2.61
CA ARG A 197 24.55 -1.84 1.15
C ARG A 197 23.11 -1.81 0.63
N ASP A 198 22.25 -2.63 1.20
CA ASP A 198 20.82 -2.67 0.88
C ASP A 198 20.16 -1.32 1.18
N TRP A 199 20.40 -0.77 2.37
CA TRP A 199 19.88 0.53 2.76
C TRP A 199 20.37 1.68 1.87
N MET A 200 21.66 1.69 1.50
CA MET A 200 22.19 2.68 0.55
C MET A 200 21.52 2.60 -0.82
N GLN A 201 21.16 1.40 -1.26
CA GLN A 201 20.45 1.17 -2.53
C GLN A 201 18.96 1.55 -2.46
N GLY A 202 18.49 2.04 -1.32
CA GLY A 202 17.11 2.48 -1.13
C GLY A 202 16.17 1.39 -0.64
N LYS A 203 16.67 0.18 -0.31
CA LYS A 203 15.84 -0.82 0.38
C LYS A 203 15.49 -0.32 1.77
N SER A 204 14.23 -0.50 2.16
CA SER A 204 13.72 -0.11 3.47
C SER A 204 13.51 -1.32 4.36
N TYR A 205 13.55 -1.08 5.67
CA TYR A 205 13.06 -2.02 6.67
C TYR A 205 11.70 -1.51 7.14
N ASN A 206 10.67 -1.88 6.39
CA ASN A 206 9.28 -1.52 6.66
C ASN A 206 8.53 -2.82 7.03
N LEU A 207 8.55 -3.16 8.31
CA LEU A 207 7.67 -4.21 8.81
C LEU A 207 6.31 -3.57 9.08
N LEU A 208 5.31 -3.91 8.26
CA LEU A 208 3.94 -3.94 8.76
C LEU A 208 3.91 -5.08 9.78
N THR A 209 3.99 -4.75 11.07
CA THR A 209 3.87 -5.75 12.13
C THR A 209 2.49 -6.40 12.04
N LEU A 210 2.35 -7.64 12.49
CA LEU A 210 1.07 -8.36 12.44
C LEU A 210 -0.09 -7.53 13.01
N ASP A 211 0.16 -6.79 14.08
CA ASP A 211 -0.83 -5.96 14.79
C ASP A 211 -1.47 -4.89 13.91
N GLN A 212 -0.72 -4.30 12.96
CA GLN A 212 -1.17 -3.21 12.10
C GLN A 212 -1.41 -3.68 10.65
N GLY A 213 -0.60 -4.64 10.19
CA GLY A 213 -0.67 -5.20 8.85
C GLY A 213 -1.90 -6.05 8.61
N GLN A 214 -2.46 -6.69 9.65
CA GLN A 214 -3.63 -7.55 9.52
C GLN A 214 -4.82 -6.84 8.88
N TYR A 215 -5.13 -5.60 9.30
CA TYR A 215 -6.27 -4.83 8.78
C TYR A 215 -6.05 -4.43 7.32
N TYR A 216 -4.80 -4.14 6.95
CA TYR A 216 -4.46 -3.84 5.56
C TYR A 216 -4.59 -5.08 4.65
N VAL A 217 -4.11 -6.23 5.13
CA VAL A 217 -4.22 -7.51 4.42
C VAL A 217 -5.68 -7.93 4.30
N GLU A 218 -6.45 -7.84 5.38
CA GLU A 218 -7.88 -8.11 5.41
C GLU A 218 -8.62 -7.23 4.40
N HIS A 219 -8.36 -5.91 4.40
CA HIS A 219 -8.92 -4.99 3.41
C HIS A 219 -8.60 -5.43 1.98
N CYS A 220 -7.36 -5.81 1.69
CA CYS A 220 -6.96 -6.24 0.35
C CYS A 220 -7.62 -7.56 -0.06
N LEU A 221 -7.74 -8.53 0.85
CA LEU A 221 -8.42 -9.79 0.60
C LEU A 221 -9.91 -9.58 0.38
N ASN A 222 -10.57 -8.74 1.18
CA ASN A 222 -11.98 -8.41 1.01
C ASN A 222 -12.24 -7.74 -0.34
N VAL A 223 -11.43 -6.73 -0.70
CA VAL A 223 -11.49 -6.09 -2.03
C VAL A 223 -11.29 -7.11 -3.14
N PHE A 224 -10.34 -8.03 -2.99
CA PHE A 224 -10.09 -9.04 -4.01
C PHE A 224 -11.27 -10.01 -4.15
N GLU A 225 -11.75 -10.59 -3.06
CA GLU A 225 -12.88 -11.53 -3.09
C GLU A 225 -14.15 -10.89 -3.63
N GLU A 226 -14.49 -9.67 -3.19
CA GLU A 226 -15.70 -8.96 -3.63
C GLU A 226 -15.67 -8.64 -5.14
N HIS A 227 -14.50 -8.28 -5.68
CA HIS A 227 -14.39 -7.69 -7.01
C HIS A 227 -13.72 -8.58 -8.06
N ALA A 228 -13.09 -9.69 -7.68
CA ALA A 228 -12.41 -10.60 -8.60
C ALA A 228 -13.31 -11.10 -9.74
N PRO A 229 -14.57 -11.53 -9.51
CA PRO A 229 -15.42 -12.04 -10.59
C PRO A 229 -15.67 -11.03 -11.70
N LEU A 230 -15.95 -9.77 -11.32
CA LEU A 230 -16.15 -8.67 -12.24
C LEU A 230 -14.84 -8.30 -12.96
N ALA A 231 -13.74 -8.20 -12.22
CA ALA A 231 -12.43 -7.88 -12.81
C ALA A 231 -11.97 -8.93 -13.82
N LEU A 232 -12.19 -10.22 -13.52
CA LEU A 232 -11.90 -11.33 -14.41
C LEU A 232 -12.76 -11.27 -15.67
N ALA A 233 -14.06 -11.02 -15.54
CA ALA A 233 -14.95 -10.89 -16.70
C ALA A 233 -14.52 -9.73 -17.61
N LEU A 234 -14.28 -8.55 -17.05
CA LEU A 234 -13.79 -7.38 -17.77
C LEU A 234 -12.47 -7.68 -18.50
N ARG A 235 -11.54 -8.34 -17.81
CA ARG A 235 -10.24 -8.72 -18.37
C ARG A 235 -10.37 -9.73 -19.50
N GLN A 236 -11.19 -10.76 -19.30
CA GLN A 236 -11.43 -11.79 -20.31
C GLN A 236 -12.03 -11.18 -21.57
N THR A 237 -13.05 -10.32 -21.43
CA THR A 237 -13.64 -9.60 -22.58
C THR A 237 -12.60 -8.76 -23.31
N GLN A 238 -11.71 -8.07 -22.60
CA GLN A 238 -10.59 -7.33 -23.22
C GLN A 238 -9.64 -8.24 -24.01
N LEU A 239 -9.30 -9.41 -23.47
CA LEU A 239 -8.40 -10.37 -24.14
C LEU A 239 -9.08 -11.03 -25.35
N GLU A 240 -10.40 -11.16 -25.36
CA GLU A 240 -11.20 -11.73 -26.44
C GLU A 240 -11.48 -10.76 -27.60
N THR A 241 -10.81 -9.60 -27.65
CA THR A 241 -11.03 -8.57 -28.68
C THR A 241 -10.95 -9.13 -30.11
N VAL A 242 -10.04 -10.06 -30.38
CA VAL A 242 -9.88 -10.70 -31.70
C VAL A 242 -11.08 -11.59 -32.03
N GLN A 243 -11.57 -12.35 -31.06
CA GLN A 243 -12.72 -13.25 -31.20
C GLN A 243 -14.00 -12.46 -31.43
N ILE A 244 -14.20 -11.37 -30.69
CA ILE A 244 -15.33 -10.43 -30.87
C ILE A 244 -15.29 -9.80 -32.26
N ALA A 245 -14.11 -9.39 -32.73
CA ALA A 245 -13.95 -8.81 -34.06
C ALA A 245 -14.28 -9.83 -35.17
N ARG A 246 -13.84 -11.09 -34.99
CA ARG A 246 -14.17 -12.20 -35.90
C ARG A 246 -15.66 -12.50 -35.95
N SER A 247 -16.38 -12.50 -34.83
CA SER A 247 -17.83 -12.76 -34.81
C SER A 247 -18.64 -11.68 -35.52
N LEU A 248 -18.07 -10.49 -35.68
CA LEU A 248 -18.65 -9.36 -36.40
C LEU A 248 -18.14 -9.18 -37.83
N SER A 249 -17.14 -9.97 -38.25
CA SER A 249 -16.41 -9.82 -39.52
C SER A 249 -15.80 -8.42 -39.72
N ILE A 250 -15.15 -7.88 -38.67
CA ILE A 250 -14.47 -6.57 -38.69
C ILE A 250 -13.03 -6.68 -38.20
N GLU A 251 -12.25 -5.61 -38.43
CA GLU A 251 -10.88 -5.51 -37.93
C GLU A 251 -10.81 -5.39 -36.40
N PRO A 252 -9.89 -6.12 -35.71
CA PRO A 252 -9.72 -6.05 -34.26
C PRO A 252 -9.43 -4.66 -33.69
N SER A 253 -8.81 -3.78 -34.50
CA SER A 253 -8.57 -2.38 -34.14
C SER A 253 -9.87 -1.61 -33.90
N SER A 254 -10.92 -1.93 -34.66
CA SER A 254 -12.24 -1.30 -34.53
C SER A 254 -12.89 -1.63 -33.20
N VAL A 255 -12.76 -2.87 -32.71
CA VAL A 255 -13.26 -3.27 -31.39
C VAL A 255 -12.36 -2.70 -30.28
N SER A 256 -11.04 -2.80 -30.43
CA SER A 256 -10.04 -2.29 -29.47
C SER A 256 -10.26 -0.82 -29.12
N GLN A 257 -10.66 0.00 -30.08
CA GLN A 257 -10.91 1.43 -29.89
C GLN A 257 -12.06 1.71 -28.90
N PHE A 258 -13.06 0.83 -28.85
CA PHE A 258 -14.33 1.10 -28.17
C PHE A 258 -14.58 0.19 -26.96
N ILE A 259 -13.95 -0.98 -26.90
CA ILE A 259 -14.19 -2.00 -25.86
C ILE A 259 -14.06 -1.43 -24.44
N GLY A 260 -13.04 -0.61 -24.18
CA GLY A 260 -12.85 0.02 -22.88
C GLY A 260 -14.03 0.93 -22.50
N ARG A 261 -14.54 1.74 -23.43
CA ARG A 261 -15.69 2.63 -23.19
C ARG A 261 -16.99 1.85 -22.99
N ILE A 262 -17.21 0.80 -23.78
CA ILE A 262 -18.41 -0.06 -23.62
C ILE A 262 -18.40 -0.69 -22.23
N LEU A 263 -17.25 -1.25 -21.81
CA LEU A 263 -17.08 -1.86 -20.50
C LEU A 263 -17.12 -0.86 -19.33
N GLU A 264 -17.00 0.45 -19.60
CA GLU A 264 -17.25 1.53 -18.63
C GLU A 264 -18.75 1.87 -18.47
N GLY A 265 -19.65 1.14 -19.16
CA GLY A 265 -21.10 1.38 -19.12
C GLY A 265 -21.60 2.42 -20.13
N ASN A 266 -20.75 2.86 -21.06
CA ASN A 266 -21.13 3.87 -22.04
C ASN A 266 -21.99 3.27 -23.17
N GLY A 267 -23.14 3.90 -23.46
CA GLY A 267 -24.05 3.46 -24.51
C GLY A 267 -23.52 3.67 -25.94
N PRO A 268 -24.12 3.02 -26.95
CA PRO A 268 -23.65 3.02 -28.34
C PRO A 268 -23.51 4.43 -28.96
N GLU A 269 -24.38 5.36 -28.59
CA GLU A 269 -24.38 6.74 -29.09
C GLU A 269 -23.15 7.54 -28.67
N SER A 270 -22.63 7.27 -27.48
CA SER A 270 -21.46 7.96 -26.92
C SER A 270 -20.12 7.45 -27.48
N ILE A 271 -20.15 6.32 -28.20
CA ILE A 271 -18.98 5.60 -28.67
C ILE A 271 -18.59 6.04 -30.08
N ASN A 272 -19.55 6.13 -31.00
CA ASN A 272 -19.33 6.63 -32.35
C ASN A 272 -20.61 7.25 -32.95
N THR A 273 -20.64 8.57 -33.01
CA THR A 273 -21.77 9.35 -33.55
C THR A 273 -21.86 9.32 -35.07
N LYS A 274 -20.80 8.92 -35.79
CA LYS A 274 -20.73 8.96 -37.25
C LYS A 274 -21.24 7.68 -37.91
N LEU A 275 -21.20 6.54 -37.22
CA LEU A 275 -21.61 5.23 -37.74
C LEU A 275 -22.41 4.45 -36.68
N PRO A 276 -23.68 4.84 -36.44
CA PRO A 276 -24.47 4.32 -35.33
C PRO A 276 -24.72 2.80 -35.43
N ASN A 277 -25.00 2.27 -36.61
CA ASN A 277 -25.30 0.83 -36.77
C ASN A 277 -24.10 -0.06 -36.41
N SER A 278 -22.88 0.34 -36.81
CA SER A 278 -21.66 -0.37 -36.46
C SER A 278 -21.36 -0.27 -34.96
N ALA A 279 -21.60 0.90 -34.37
CA ALA A 279 -21.44 1.11 -32.92
C ALA A 279 -22.38 0.21 -32.11
N HIS A 280 -23.65 0.09 -32.51
CA HIS A 280 -24.62 -0.79 -31.87
C HIS A 280 -24.24 -2.27 -31.97
N ARG A 281 -23.75 -2.72 -33.14
CA ARG A 281 -23.29 -4.10 -33.34
C ARG A 281 -22.09 -4.44 -32.46
N ILE A 282 -21.08 -3.55 -32.41
CA ILE A 282 -19.91 -3.73 -31.55
C ILE A 282 -20.32 -3.70 -30.08
N HIS A 283 -21.14 -2.73 -29.68
CA HIS A 283 -21.65 -2.62 -28.32
C HIS A 283 -22.35 -3.90 -27.88
N LYS A 284 -23.32 -4.39 -28.68
CA LYS A 284 -24.04 -5.63 -28.38
C LYS A 284 -23.09 -6.82 -28.24
N ALA A 285 -22.18 -7.04 -29.19
CA ALA A 285 -21.26 -8.17 -29.13
C ALA A 285 -20.33 -8.11 -27.90
N VAL A 286 -19.80 -6.93 -27.56
CA VAL A 286 -18.96 -6.76 -26.37
C VAL A 286 -19.77 -7.03 -25.10
N VAL A 287 -21.01 -6.54 -25.01
CA VAL A 287 -21.90 -6.80 -23.86
C VAL A 287 -22.24 -8.28 -23.74
N ASP A 288 -22.58 -8.95 -24.84
CA ASP A 288 -22.91 -10.37 -24.84
C ASP A 288 -21.71 -11.22 -24.37
N HIS A 289 -20.50 -10.91 -24.85
CA HIS A 289 -19.26 -11.55 -24.38
C HIS A 289 -18.98 -11.26 -22.91
N PHE A 290 -19.15 -10.01 -22.45
CA PHE A 290 -18.99 -9.64 -21.05
C PHE A 290 -19.97 -10.39 -20.16
N GLN A 291 -21.26 -10.46 -20.52
CA GLN A 291 -22.27 -11.15 -19.73
C GLN A 291 -21.98 -12.66 -19.65
N SER A 292 -21.54 -13.27 -20.75
CA SER A 292 -21.11 -14.67 -20.76
C SER A 292 -19.92 -14.91 -19.84
N ALA A 293 -18.88 -14.08 -19.94
CA ALA A 293 -17.71 -14.16 -19.08
C ALA A 293 -18.08 -13.94 -17.60
N TYR A 294 -18.95 -12.97 -17.32
CA TYR A 294 -19.32 -12.61 -15.95
C TYR A 294 -20.18 -13.68 -15.28
N ARG A 295 -21.11 -14.32 -16.02
CA ARG A 295 -21.83 -15.50 -15.52
C ARG A 295 -20.86 -16.61 -15.10
N LYS A 296 -19.88 -16.91 -15.98
CA LYS A 296 -18.87 -17.93 -15.72
C LYS A 296 -18.05 -17.61 -14.47
N THR A 297 -17.43 -16.44 -14.40
CA THR A 297 -16.54 -16.07 -13.28
C THR A 297 -17.30 -15.92 -11.97
N ARG A 298 -18.55 -15.43 -12.01
CA ARG A 298 -19.45 -15.35 -10.84
C ARG A 298 -19.78 -16.74 -10.31
N PHE A 299 -20.12 -17.68 -11.19
CA PHE A 299 -20.41 -19.05 -10.80
C PHE A 299 -19.18 -19.74 -10.20
N GLU A 300 -18.02 -19.65 -10.83
CA GLU A 300 -16.75 -20.19 -10.31
C GLU A 300 -16.38 -19.60 -8.93
N HIS A 301 -16.68 -18.33 -8.71
CA HIS A 301 -16.46 -17.68 -7.42
C HIS A 301 -17.45 -18.16 -6.35
N GLU A 302 -18.76 -18.17 -6.66
CA GLU A 302 -19.81 -18.63 -5.74
C GLU A 302 -19.54 -20.06 -5.26
N LEU A 303 -19.11 -20.94 -6.16
CA LEU A 303 -18.79 -22.34 -5.88
C LEU A 303 -17.69 -22.56 -4.83
N LEU A 304 -16.83 -21.56 -4.62
CA LEU A 304 -15.75 -21.63 -3.64
C LEU A 304 -16.13 -20.97 -2.32
N GLN A 305 -17.28 -20.28 -2.27
CA GLN A 305 -17.79 -19.65 -1.05
C GLN A 305 -18.29 -20.69 -0.05
N GLU A 306 -18.06 -20.40 1.22
CA GLU A 306 -18.40 -21.32 2.30
C GLU A 306 -19.90 -21.61 2.36
N GLU A 307 -20.74 -20.59 2.18
CA GLU A 307 -22.19 -20.72 2.21
C GLU A 307 -22.71 -21.65 1.12
N ALA A 308 -22.20 -21.50 -0.11
CA ALA A 308 -22.57 -22.35 -1.23
C ALA A 308 -22.09 -23.79 -1.02
N LEU A 309 -20.87 -23.99 -0.52
CA LEU A 309 -20.33 -25.31 -0.23
C LEU A 309 -21.08 -26.03 0.91
N ARG A 310 -21.55 -25.29 1.92
CA ARG A 310 -22.42 -25.83 2.97
C ARG A 310 -23.78 -26.26 2.41
N GLU A 311 -24.32 -25.50 1.47
CA GLU A 311 -25.55 -25.89 0.76
C GLU A 311 -25.32 -27.16 -0.08
N ILE A 312 -24.23 -27.20 -0.86
CA ILE A 312 -23.84 -28.37 -1.66
C ILE A 312 -23.67 -29.58 -0.75
N ALA A 313 -22.92 -29.48 0.36
CA ALA A 313 -22.74 -30.56 1.31
C ALA A 313 -24.09 -31.14 1.77
N ASN A 314 -25.03 -30.27 2.13
CA ASN A 314 -26.37 -30.67 2.55
C ASN A 314 -27.13 -31.43 1.45
N THR A 315 -27.11 -30.91 0.21
CA THR A 315 -27.78 -31.55 -0.93
C THR A 315 -27.17 -32.91 -1.27
N LEU A 316 -25.86 -33.07 -1.09
CA LEU A 316 -25.15 -34.33 -1.29
C LEU A 316 -25.28 -35.31 -0.12
N GLY A 317 -25.99 -34.94 0.95
CA GLY A 317 -26.15 -35.77 2.15
C GLY A 317 -24.93 -35.83 3.06
N LEU A 318 -24.01 -34.87 2.94
CA LEU A 318 -22.81 -34.74 3.76
C LEU A 318 -23.06 -33.81 4.96
N PRO A 319 -22.49 -34.10 6.15
CA PRO A 319 -22.48 -33.15 7.26
C PRO A 319 -21.82 -31.83 6.86
N GLN A 320 -22.37 -30.70 7.30
CA GLN A 320 -21.82 -29.35 7.06
C GLN A 320 -20.61 -29.02 7.97
N SER A 321 -19.75 -30.01 8.21
CA SER A 321 -18.52 -29.81 8.97
C SER A 321 -17.48 -29.07 8.10
N THR A 322 -16.53 -28.39 8.75
CA THR A 322 -15.48 -27.64 8.05
C THR A 322 -14.66 -28.54 7.12
N GLU A 323 -14.38 -29.77 7.54
CA GLU A 323 -13.62 -30.74 6.75
C GLU A 323 -14.33 -31.15 5.46
N ASN A 324 -15.66 -31.34 5.52
CA ASN A 324 -16.46 -31.67 4.33
C ASN A 324 -16.56 -30.46 3.38
N VAL A 325 -16.69 -29.26 3.93
CA VAL A 325 -16.70 -28.02 3.15
C VAL A 325 -15.36 -27.82 2.45
N ASP A 326 -14.24 -27.99 3.15
CA ASP A 326 -12.90 -27.90 2.59
C ASP A 326 -12.66 -28.98 1.51
N ARG A 327 -13.06 -30.22 1.78
CA ARG A 327 -12.98 -31.33 0.82
C ARG A 327 -13.74 -31.02 -0.45
N LEU A 328 -15.01 -30.59 -0.33
CA LEU A 328 -15.83 -30.22 -1.48
C LEU A 328 -15.21 -29.04 -2.25
N ARG A 329 -14.61 -28.07 -1.55
CA ARG A 329 -13.92 -26.95 -2.21
C ARG A 329 -12.81 -27.44 -3.14
N VAL A 330 -12.01 -28.41 -2.69
CA VAL A 330 -10.94 -29.01 -3.50
C VAL A 330 -11.52 -29.82 -4.67
N ILE A 331 -12.52 -30.66 -4.42
CA ILE A 331 -13.17 -31.51 -5.45
C ILE A 331 -13.77 -30.66 -6.56
N VAL A 332 -14.57 -29.65 -6.19
CA VAL A 332 -15.21 -28.74 -7.14
C VAL A 332 -14.16 -28.00 -7.95
N TRP A 333 -13.13 -27.45 -7.30
CA TRP A 333 -12.05 -26.75 -8.00
C TRP A 333 -11.28 -27.64 -8.98
N ASP A 334 -10.89 -28.86 -8.58
CA ASP A 334 -10.15 -29.78 -9.47
C ASP A 334 -11.00 -30.16 -10.69
N TRP A 335 -12.30 -30.40 -10.48
CA TRP A 335 -13.25 -30.62 -11.56
C TRP A 335 -13.31 -29.45 -12.55
N PHE A 336 -13.42 -28.20 -12.06
CA PHE A 336 -13.47 -27.02 -12.94
C PHE A 336 -12.17 -26.78 -13.71
N GLN A 337 -11.02 -27.05 -13.09
CA GLN A 337 -9.72 -26.79 -13.71
C GLN A 337 -9.32 -27.89 -14.71
N GLN A 338 -9.62 -29.15 -14.40
CA GLN A 338 -9.04 -30.29 -15.11
C GLN A 338 -10.08 -31.14 -15.86
N GLY A 339 -11.36 -31.09 -15.48
CA GLY A 339 -12.42 -31.87 -16.12
C GLY A 339 -12.22 -33.39 -16.04
N ARG A 340 -11.42 -33.89 -15.09
CA ARG A 340 -11.07 -35.31 -14.95
C ARG A 340 -12.14 -36.04 -14.13
N GLN A 341 -13.15 -36.55 -14.81
CA GLN A 341 -14.29 -37.22 -14.17
C GLN A 341 -13.85 -38.38 -13.26
N GLU A 342 -12.96 -39.27 -13.71
CA GLU A 342 -12.51 -40.43 -12.93
C GLU A 342 -11.87 -40.03 -11.58
N GLU A 343 -11.08 -38.96 -11.56
CA GLU A 343 -10.46 -38.45 -10.32
C GLU A 343 -11.52 -37.85 -9.40
N THR A 344 -12.44 -37.04 -9.96
CA THR A 344 -13.52 -36.42 -9.20
C THR A 344 -14.44 -37.47 -8.59
N GLU A 345 -14.84 -38.49 -9.35
CA GLU A 345 -15.64 -39.62 -8.86
C GLU A 345 -14.91 -40.35 -7.73
N ARG A 346 -13.60 -40.63 -7.87
CA ARG A 346 -12.82 -41.24 -6.80
C ARG A 346 -12.85 -40.40 -5.52
N LEU A 347 -12.67 -39.08 -5.63
CA LEU A 347 -12.70 -38.18 -4.46
C LEU A 347 -14.10 -38.09 -3.84
N LEU A 348 -15.16 -38.16 -4.65
CA LEU A 348 -16.55 -38.20 -4.19
C LEU A 348 -16.89 -39.51 -3.47
N ASP A 349 -16.33 -40.64 -3.92
CA ASP A 349 -16.50 -41.95 -3.28
C ASP A 349 -15.79 -42.05 -1.93
N GLU A 350 -14.67 -41.35 -1.78
CA GLU A 350 -13.88 -41.26 -0.55
C GLU A 350 -14.49 -40.31 0.51
N CYS A 351 -15.60 -39.62 0.21
CA CYS A 351 -16.33 -38.84 1.20
C CYS A 351 -16.91 -39.73 2.31
N GLN A 352 -17.27 -39.13 3.46
CA GLN A 352 -17.94 -39.85 4.57
C GLN A 352 -19.17 -40.64 4.13
N VAL A 353 -19.91 -40.09 3.16
CA VAL A 353 -20.97 -40.78 2.42
C VAL A 353 -20.56 -40.73 0.96
N SER A 354 -20.49 -41.87 0.28
CA SER A 354 -20.20 -41.91 -1.17
C SER A 354 -21.28 -41.12 -1.92
N VAL A 355 -20.83 -40.18 -2.74
CA VAL A 355 -21.70 -39.26 -3.49
C VAL A 355 -21.79 -39.73 -4.94
N PRO A 356 -22.99 -40.09 -5.44
CA PRO A 356 -23.17 -40.46 -6.84
C PRO A 356 -22.85 -39.30 -7.78
N TRP A 357 -22.12 -39.58 -8.87
CA TRP A 357 -21.78 -38.59 -9.90
C TRP A 357 -23.00 -37.78 -10.40
N SER A 358 -24.10 -38.47 -10.70
CA SER A 358 -25.31 -37.82 -11.21
C SER A 358 -25.90 -36.81 -10.23
N LEU A 359 -25.79 -37.06 -8.92
CA LEU A 359 -26.27 -36.13 -7.90
C LEU A 359 -25.35 -34.91 -7.79
N PHE A 360 -24.03 -35.13 -7.85
CA PHE A 360 -23.04 -34.06 -7.89
C PHE A 360 -23.27 -33.13 -9.09
N GLU A 361 -23.40 -33.68 -10.30
CA GLU A 361 -23.63 -32.92 -11.53
C GLU A 361 -24.95 -32.13 -11.48
N GLN A 362 -26.05 -32.75 -11.04
CA GLN A 362 -27.34 -32.08 -10.87
C GLN A 362 -27.27 -30.93 -9.86
N THR A 363 -26.51 -31.10 -8.78
CA THR A 363 -26.33 -30.07 -7.75
C THR A 363 -25.59 -28.86 -8.32
N LEU A 364 -24.51 -29.09 -9.06
CA LEU A 364 -23.76 -28.01 -9.72
C LEU A 364 -24.59 -27.27 -10.76
N GLU A 365 -25.36 -27.98 -11.58
CA GLU A 365 -26.23 -27.39 -12.60
C GLU A 365 -27.37 -26.57 -11.99
N SER A 366 -27.95 -27.04 -10.88
CA SER A 366 -28.95 -26.29 -10.12
C SER A 366 -28.39 -24.98 -9.56
N LEU A 367 -27.18 -25.01 -8.99
CA LEU A 367 -26.50 -23.82 -8.51
C LEU A 367 -26.15 -22.88 -9.67
N ARG A 368 -25.74 -23.40 -10.83
CA ARG A 368 -25.44 -22.60 -12.01
C ARG A 368 -26.66 -21.81 -12.48
N ARG A 369 -27.84 -22.44 -12.58
CA ARG A 369 -29.08 -21.77 -12.96
C ARG A 369 -29.44 -20.62 -12.02
N ARG A 370 -29.36 -20.87 -10.70
CA ARG A 370 -29.57 -19.81 -9.69
C ARG A 370 -28.56 -18.66 -9.83
N CYS A 371 -27.31 -18.98 -10.13
CA CYS A 371 -26.29 -17.96 -10.40
C CYS A 371 -26.61 -17.16 -11.66
N ASP A 372 -27.11 -17.79 -12.73
CA ASP A 372 -27.44 -17.13 -13.99
C ASP A 372 -28.68 -16.23 -13.88
N ASP A 373 -29.61 -16.53 -12.98
CA ASP A 373 -30.82 -15.73 -12.71
C ASP A 373 -30.52 -14.39 -12.02
N LYS A 374 -29.36 -14.25 -11.35
CA LYS A 374 -28.94 -12.99 -10.70
C LYS A 374 -28.73 -11.90 -11.78
N PRO A 375 -29.23 -10.66 -11.57
CA PRO A 375 -29.14 -9.59 -12.56
C PRO A 375 -27.70 -9.30 -12.99
N LEU A 376 -27.54 -8.91 -14.26
CA LEU A 376 -26.26 -8.62 -14.88
C LEU A 376 -26.29 -7.19 -15.42
N SER A 377 -25.49 -6.32 -14.80
CA SER A 377 -25.28 -4.96 -15.28
C SER A 377 -23.80 -4.74 -15.58
N LEU A 378 -23.53 -3.90 -16.58
CA LEU A 378 -22.21 -3.32 -16.74
C LEU A 378 -21.91 -2.40 -15.55
N PRO A 379 -20.63 -2.30 -15.13
CA PRO A 379 -20.24 -1.30 -14.15
C PRO A 379 -20.48 0.10 -14.73
N THR A 380 -20.91 1.02 -13.88
CA THR A 380 -21.17 2.41 -14.28
C THR A 380 -20.00 3.32 -13.88
N PRO A 381 -19.91 4.54 -14.43
CA PRO A 381 -18.94 5.52 -13.96
C PRO A 381 -19.02 5.79 -12.44
N GLU A 382 -20.22 5.78 -11.87
CA GLU A 382 -20.47 5.97 -10.44
C GLU A 382 -19.91 4.81 -9.60
N PHE A 383 -19.99 3.57 -10.11
CA PHE A 383 -19.38 2.41 -9.48
C PHE A 383 -17.86 2.60 -9.33
N PHE A 384 -17.17 3.02 -10.39
CA PHE A 384 -15.72 3.28 -10.33
C PHE A 384 -15.38 4.45 -9.39
N ALA A 385 -16.19 5.52 -9.42
CA ALA A 385 -16.00 6.67 -8.56
C ALA A 385 -16.16 6.32 -7.07
N ALA A 386 -17.11 5.44 -6.73
CA ALA A 386 -17.31 4.95 -5.37
C ALA A 386 -16.09 4.19 -4.81
N LEU A 387 -15.32 3.54 -5.69
CA LEU A 387 -14.04 2.88 -5.38
C LEU A 387 -12.83 3.84 -5.43
N GLY A 388 -13.06 5.15 -5.55
CA GLY A 388 -11.99 6.15 -5.65
C GLY A 388 -11.22 6.10 -6.98
N ILE A 389 -11.70 5.36 -7.98
CA ILE A 389 -11.06 5.24 -9.28
C ILE A 389 -11.49 6.42 -10.16
N LYS A 390 -10.52 7.26 -10.52
CA LYS A 390 -10.74 8.45 -11.35
C LYS A 390 -10.13 8.27 -12.72
N ARG A 391 -10.78 8.80 -13.76
CA ARG A 391 -10.21 8.80 -15.12
C ARG A 391 -8.90 9.59 -15.10
N ALA A 392 -7.82 8.98 -15.59
CA ALA A 392 -6.52 9.63 -15.65
C ALA A 392 -6.56 10.85 -16.59
N HIS A 393 -5.92 11.95 -16.19
CA HIS A 393 -5.67 13.07 -17.09
C HIS A 393 -4.65 12.66 -18.17
N ASN A 394 -4.82 13.11 -19.42
CA ASN A 394 -3.87 12.97 -20.53
C ASN A 394 -3.58 11.52 -20.99
N GLY A 395 -4.59 10.81 -21.50
CA GLY A 395 -4.37 9.55 -22.24
C GLY A 395 -3.89 8.36 -21.40
N GLY A 396 -3.94 8.46 -20.07
CA GLY A 396 -3.66 7.35 -19.16
C GLY A 396 -4.72 6.23 -19.21
N PRO A 397 -4.52 5.14 -18.45
CA PRO A 397 -5.43 4.00 -18.46
C PRO A 397 -6.85 4.40 -18.04
N GLY A 398 -7.84 3.87 -18.76
CA GLY A 398 -9.26 4.07 -18.44
C GLY A 398 -9.68 3.42 -17.11
N PRO A 399 -10.81 3.83 -16.51
CA PRO A 399 -11.34 3.29 -15.26
C PRO A 399 -11.35 1.76 -15.17
N VAL A 400 -11.77 1.05 -16.22
CA VAL A 400 -11.78 -0.43 -16.26
C VAL A 400 -10.37 -1.00 -16.06
N SER A 401 -9.36 -0.44 -16.72
CA SER A 401 -7.98 -0.91 -16.57
C SER A 401 -7.40 -0.61 -15.19
N GLN A 402 -7.75 0.55 -14.63
CA GLN A 402 -7.37 0.91 -13.26
C GLN A 402 -8.03 -0.01 -12.23
N PHE A 403 -9.31 -0.35 -12.42
CA PHE A 403 -10.05 -1.28 -11.58
C PHE A 403 -9.44 -2.68 -11.60
N ILE A 404 -9.21 -3.25 -12.79
CA ILE A 404 -8.52 -4.54 -12.93
C ILE A 404 -7.16 -4.49 -12.23
N SER A 405 -6.38 -3.43 -12.44
CA SER A 405 -5.08 -3.28 -11.78
C SER A 405 -5.22 -3.16 -10.26
N PHE A 406 -6.22 -2.47 -9.74
CA PHE A 406 -6.45 -2.31 -8.30
C PHE A 406 -6.78 -3.66 -7.66
N VAL A 407 -7.75 -4.40 -8.21
CA VAL A 407 -8.13 -5.74 -7.76
C VAL A 407 -6.94 -6.69 -7.84
N THR A 408 -6.22 -6.71 -8.97
CA THR A 408 -5.02 -7.55 -9.13
C THR A 408 -3.98 -7.28 -8.04
N LYS A 409 -3.68 -6.00 -7.76
CA LYS A 409 -2.70 -5.62 -6.74
C LYS A 409 -3.16 -6.01 -5.33
N ALA A 410 -4.46 -5.87 -5.02
CA ALA A 410 -5.03 -6.33 -3.77
C ALA A 410 -4.86 -7.85 -3.58
N GLY A 411 -5.12 -8.65 -4.63
CA GLY A 411 -4.88 -10.09 -4.59
C GLY A 411 -3.41 -10.45 -4.42
N VAL A 412 -2.49 -9.76 -5.12
CA VAL A 412 -1.04 -9.96 -4.93
C VAL A 412 -0.62 -9.70 -3.49
N THR A 413 -1.13 -8.64 -2.86
CA THR A 413 -0.91 -8.39 -1.41
C THR A 413 -1.36 -9.57 -0.57
N GLY A 414 -2.49 -10.19 -0.91
CA GLY A 414 -2.96 -11.43 -0.28
C GLY A 414 -1.96 -12.58 -0.39
N VAL A 415 -1.44 -12.88 -1.60
CA VAL A 415 -0.40 -13.92 -1.78
C VAL A 415 0.84 -13.62 -0.93
N VAL A 416 1.31 -12.37 -0.96
CA VAL A 416 2.50 -11.95 -0.22
C VAL A 416 2.30 -12.15 1.28
N ALA A 417 1.13 -11.78 1.80
CA ALA A 417 0.80 -11.94 3.21
C ALA A 417 0.67 -13.41 3.64
N LEU A 418 0.00 -14.24 2.83
CA LEU A 418 -0.21 -15.66 3.12
C LEU A 418 1.09 -16.48 3.08
N THR A 419 2.05 -16.08 2.24
CA THR A 419 3.30 -16.82 2.04
C THR A 419 4.46 -16.30 2.88
N GLY A 420 4.53 -14.99 3.12
CA GLY A 420 5.65 -14.36 3.82
C GLY A 420 7.00 -14.50 3.10
N TRP A 421 7.00 -14.71 1.78
CA TRP A 421 8.24 -14.89 1.01
C TRP A 421 8.91 -13.55 0.67
N ARG A 422 10.19 -13.57 0.28
CA ARG A 422 10.89 -12.36 -0.18
C ARG A 422 10.32 -11.89 -1.52
N SER A 423 10.34 -10.58 -1.75
CA SER A 423 9.80 -9.98 -2.99
C SER A 423 10.40 -10.55 -4.28
N SER A 424 11.64 -11.05 -4.24
CA SER A 424 12.35 -11.72 -5.35
C SER A 424 11.87 -13.15 -5.64
N GLU A 425 11.17 -13.80 -4.70
CA GLU A 425 10.72 -15.20 -4.84
C GLU A 425 9.44 -15.32 -5.68
N PHE A 426 8.72 -14.23 -5.92
CA PHE A 426 7.41 -14.20 -6.58
C PHE A 426 7.44 -14.19 -8.11
N GLY A 427 8.61 -14.41 -8.71
CA GLY A 427 8.77 -14.49 -10.15
C GLY A 427 8.28 -15.78 -10.78
N PHE A 428 7.81 -16.76 -10.01
CA PHE A 428 7.52 -18.09 -10.53
C PHE A 428 6.38 -18.11 -11.56
N PRO A 429 6.47 -18.98 -12.59
CA PRO A 429 5.38 -19.27 -13.50
C PRO A 429 4.43 -20.33 -12.94
N TRP A 430 3.24 -20.46 -13.53
CA TRP A 430 2.23 -21.45 -13.11
C TRP A 430 2.76 -22.89 -13.15
N ASN A 431 3.54 -23.26 -14.17
CA ASN A 431 4.13 -24.60 -14.28
C ASN A 431 5.12 -24.96 -13.16
N SER A 432 5.51 -24.00 -12.30
CA SER A 432 6.32 -24.29 -11.11
C SER A 432 5.49 -24.75 -9.91
N ILE A 433 4.15 -24.66 -9.98
CA ILE A 433 3.25 -25.17 -8.95
C ILE A 433 3.02 -26.67 -9.21
N GLN A 434 3.43 -27.49 -8.26
CA GLN A 434 3.26 -28.94 -8.28
C GLN A 434 2.12 -29.33 -7.34
N GLN A 435 1.25 -30.21 -7.83
CA GLN A 435 0.20 -30.86 -7.05
C GLN A 435 0.61 -32.31 -6.78
N SER A 436 0.50 -32.74 -5.53
CA SER A 436 0.78 -34.12 -5.11
C SER A 436 -0.30 -34.62 -4.13
N SER A 437 -0.44 -35.94 -4.00
CA SER A 437 -1.38 -36.52 -3.04
C SER A 437 -0.95 -36.24 -1.59
N ASN A 438 -1.88 -35.81 -0.75
CA ASN A 438 -1.63 -35.57 0.65
C ASN A 438 -1.53 -36.89 1.44
N LYS A 439 -0.37 -37.13 2.04
CA LYS A 439 -0.08 -38.33 2.84
C LYS A 439 -0.20 -38.09 4.35
N ASP A 440 -0.46 -36.85 4.77
CA ASP A 440 -0.66 -36.52 6.17
C ASP A 440 -2.03 -36.99 6.63
N LYS A 441 -2.07 -37.89 7.62
CA LYS A 441 -3.30 -38.52 8.10
C LYS A 441 -4.23 -37.56 8.85
N LEU A 442 -3.73 -36.40 9.27
CA LEU A 442 -4.53 -35.44 10.04
C LEU A 442 -5.44 -34.61 9.15
N ASP A 443 -4.99 -34.24 7.95
CA ASP A 443 -5.71 -33.32 7.07
C ASP A 443 -5.92 -33.82 5.64
N ASN A 444 -5.47 -35.04 5.29
CA ASN A 444 -5.69 -35.62 3.96
C ASN A 444 -7.16 -35.76 3.56
N TYR A 445 -8.06 -35.89 4.52
CA TYR A 445 -9.49 -35.95 4.23
C TYR A 445 -10.02 -34.61 3.71
N ALA A 446 -9.75 -33.52 4.44
CA ALA A 446 -10.17 -32.18 4.06
C ALA A 446 -9.39 -31.66 2.84
N PHE A 447 -8.10 -31.97 2.77
CA PHE A 447 -7.19 -31.54 1.71
C PHE A 447 -6.51 -32.76 1.07
N PRO A 448 -7.12 -33.41 0.07
CA PRO A 448 -6.56 -34.60 -0.58
C PRO A 448 -5.27 -34.31 -1.37
N HIS A 449 -4.97 -33.03 -1.61
CA HIS A 449 -3.81 -32.58 -2.37
C HIS A 449 -2.93 -31.62 -1.57
N ARG A 450 -1.61 -31.73 -1.77
CA ARG A 450 -0.60 -30.78 -1.31
C ARG A 450 -0.06 -30.00 -2.51
N TYR A 451 0.17 -28.71 -2.31
CA TYR A 451 0.65 -27.81 -3.35
C TYR A 451 1.99 -27.23 -2.98
N GLN A 452 2.94 -27.27 -3.91
CA GLN A 452 4.30 -26.81 -3.68
C GLN A 452 4.80 -26.00 -4.88
N VAL A 453 5.47 -24.89 -4.62
CA VAL A 453 6.12 -24.08 -5.64
C VAL A 453 7.60 -24.45 -5.68
N ASP A 454 8.04 -25.00 -6.81
CA ASP A 454 9.43 -25.32 -7.07
C ASP A 454 10.12 -24.15 -7.78
N TRP A 455 10.74 -23.25 -7.01
CA TRP A 455 11.29 -22.00 -7.56
C TRP A 455 12.58 -21.54 -6.87
N TYR A 456 13.19 -20.48 -7.39
CA TYR A 456 14.43 -19.93 -6.88
C TYR A 456 14.21 -18.97 -5.71
N VAL A 457 15.00 -19.17 -4.66
CA VAL A 457 15.20 -18.25 -3.54
C VAL A 457 16.49 -17.48 -3.77
N PHE A 458 16.39 -16.16 -3.77
CA PHE A 458 17.51 -15.26 -4.04
C PHE A 458 18.13 -14.84 -2.70
N LYS A 459 19.30 -15.40 -2.37
CA LYS A 459 20.08 -15.03 -1.18
C LYS A 459 21.30 -14.21 -1.60
N THR A 460 21.90 -13.50 -0.65
CA THR A 460 23.10 -12.65 -0.85
C THR A 460 24.28 -13.37 -1.52
N ASN A 461 24.36 -14.70 -1.44
CA ASN A 461 25.43 -15.53 -2.01
C ASN A 461 25.03 -16.33 -3.27
N GLY A 462 23.83 -16.14 -3.84
CA GLY A 462 23.38 -16.84 -5.05
C GLY A 462 21.89 -17.18 -5.09
N ARG A 463 21.47 -17.87 -6.15
CA ARG A 463 20.10 -18.38 -6.33
C ARG A 463 20.07 -19.86 -5.93
N ILE A 464 19.15 -20.23 -5.02
CA ILE A 464 18.97 -21.62 -4.57
C ILE A 464 17.57 -22.05 -4.95
N ARG A 465 17.44 -23.14 -5.72
CA ARG A 465 16.12 -23.73 -6.01
C ARG A 465 15.58 -24.37 -4.74
N THR A 466 14.36 -24.03 -4.35
CA THR A 466 13.72 -24.47 -3.10
C THR A 466 12.26 -24.78 -3.38
N LEU A 467 11.79 -25.86 -2.78
CA LEU A 467 10.40 -26.26 -2.81
C LEU A 467 9.67 -25.61 -1.62
N ARG A 468 8.67 -24.78 -1.90
CA ARG A 468 7.87 -24.07 -0.88
C ARG A 468 6.45 -24.58 -0.88
N GLU A 469 5.96 -25.03 0.26
CA GLU A 469 4.55 -25.41 0.40
C GLU A 469 3.65 -24.17 0.41
N ILE A 470 2.49 -24.28 -0.24
CA ILE A 470 1.43 -23.28 -0.23
C ILE A 470 0.07 -23.95 0.02
N THR A 471 -0.86 -23.21 0.59
CA THR A 471 -2.22 -23.69 0.85
C THR A 471 -3.04 -23.75 -0.43
N PHE A 472 -4.13 -24.53 -0.41
CA PHE A 472 -5.12 -24.55 -1.49
C PHE A 472 -5.67 -23.13 -1.80
N SER A 473 -6.00 -22.35 -0.76
CA SER A 473 -6.47 -20.96 -0.91
C SER A 473 -5.46 -20.06 -1.61
N THR A 474 -4.16 -20.29 -1.37
CA THR A 474 -3.11 -19.56 -2.07
C THR A 474 -3.07 -19.94 -3.55
N VAL A 475 -3.24 -21.22 -3.89
CA VAL A 475 -3.27 -21.69 -5.29
C VAL A 475 -4.45 -21.10 -6.06
N THR A 476 -5.65 -21.11 -5.49
CA THR A 476 -6.84 -20.54 -6.15
C THR A 476 -6.68 -19.05 -6.39
N LEU A 477 -6.08 -18.34 -5.43
CA LEU A 477 -5.79 -16.91 -5.56
C LEU A 477 -4.75 -16.64 -6.65
N ILE A 478 -3.67 -17.43 -6.71
CA ILE A 478 -2.65 -17.35 -7.78
C ILE A 478 -3.28 -17.61 -9.15
N ASP A 479 -4.17 -18.59 -9.27
CA ASP A 479 -4.84 -18.90 -10.54
C ASP A 479 -5.70 -17.73 -11.04
N ARG A 480 -6.51 -17.15 -10.15
CA ARG A 480 -7.30 -15.95 -10.47
C ARG A 480 -6.39 -14.77 -10.89
N LEU A 481 -5.26 -14.57 -10.20
CA LEU A 481 -4.28 -13.54 -10.55
C LEU A 481 -3.63 -13.78 -11.92
N ARG A 482 -3.29 -15.03 -12.25
CA ARG A 482 -2.76 -15.42 -13.57
C ARG A 482 -3.73 -14.98 -14.68
N HIS A 483 -5.01 -15.27 -14.52
CA HIS A 483 -6.05 -14.89 -15.47
C HIS A 483 -6.25 -13.36 -15.54
N LEU A 484 -6.23 -12.65 -14.41
CA LEU A 484 -6.25 -11.17 -14.39
C LEU A 484 -5.05 -10.56 -15.13
N ASN A 485 -3.87 -11.15 -14.98
CA ASN A 485 -2.68 -10.72 -15.70
C ASN A 485 -2.73 -11.08 -17.20
N GLY A 486 -3.51 -12.10 -17.57
CA GLY A 486 -3.50 -12.69 -18.90
C GLY A 486 -2.18 -13.41 -19.19
N SER A 487 -1.55 -13.99 -18.16
CA SER A 487 -0.27 -14.68 -18.25
C SER A 487 -0.47 -16.12 -18.73
N SER A 488 0.44 -16.62 -19.58
CA SER A 488 0.51 -18.05 -19.91
C SER A 488 1.12 -18.87 -18.76
N ASN A 489 1.18 -20.19 -18.93
CA ASN A 489 1.68 -21.11 -17.89
C ASN A 489 3.20 -20.98 -17.63
N GLU A 490 3.94 -20.41 -18.58
CA GLU A 490 5.39 -20.21 -18.56
C GLU A 490 5.77 -18.78 -18.15
N GLN A 491 4.79 -17.89 -18.03
CA GLN A 491 4.97 -16.50 -17.63
C GLN A 491 4.73 -16.34 -16.12
N PRO A 492 5.29 -15.29 -15.49
CA PRO A 492 4.99 -14.98 -14.10
C PRO A 492 3.48 -14.87 -13.85
N CYS A 493 2.99 -15.56 -12.83
CA CYS A 493 1.56 -15.62 -12.54
C CYS A 493 1.04 -14.40 -11.78
N LEU A 494 1.87 -13.77 -10.94
CA LEU A 494 1.44 -12.71 -10.01
C LEU A 494 1.45 -11.31 -10.61
N TYR A 495 2.17 -11.10 -11.71
CA TYR A 495 2.23 -9.80 -12.36
C TYR A 495 2.41 -9.97 -13.86
N ARG A 496 1.94 -8.97 -14.60
CA ARG A 496 2.13 -8.91 -16.05
C ARG A 496 3.59 -8.63 -16.40
N SER A 497 4.18 -9.49 -17.22
CA SER A 497 5.47 -9.22 -17.87
C SER A 497 5.25 -8.41 -19.15
N THR A 498 6.08 -7.38 -19.36
CA THR A 498 6.12 -6.61 -20.62
C THR A 498 7.30 -7.08 -21.46
N ALA A 499 7.16 -7.04 -22.79
CA ALA A 499 8.18 -7.51 -23.73
C ALA A 499 9.54 -6.80 -23.54
N ASP A 500 9.53 -5.57 -23.03
CA ASP A 500 10.73 -4.73 -22.86
C ASP A 500 11.54 -5.06 -21.59
N LYS A 501 11.05 -5.95 -20.72
CA LYS A 501 11.79 -6.33 -19.51
C LYS A 501 12.92 -7.28 -19.84
N LYS A 502 14.13 -6.94 -19.37
CA LYS A 502 15.34 -7.76 -19.52
C LYS A 502 15.21 -9.13 -18.86
N ASP A 503 14.59 -9.20 -17.69
CA ASP A 503 14.25 -10.44 -17.01
C ASP A 503 12.76 -10.39 -16.63
N PRO A 504 11.90 -11.17 -17.30
CA PRO A 504 10.47 -11.17 -17.02
C PRO A 504 10.15 -11.74 -15.63
N PHE A 505 11.05 -12.55 -15.04
CA PHE A 505 10.86 -13.20 -13.76
C PHE A 505 11.38 -12.37 -12.57
N GLN A 506 11.92 -11.18 -12.83
CA GLN A 506 12.34 -10.24 -11.78
C GLN A 506 11.10 -9.56 -11.16
N SER A 507 10.74 -10.02 -9.96
CA SER A 507 9.47 -9.69 -9.31
C SER A 507 9.52 -8.49 -8.36
N GLU A 508 10.68 -8.08 -7.85
CA GLU A 508 10.79 -7.16 -6.70
C GLU A 508 10.00 -5.86 -6.90
N GLY A 509 10.23 -5.16 -8.02
CA GLY A 509 9.55 -3.89 -8.28
C GLY A 509 8.06 -4.06 -8.59
N ALA A 510 7.66 -5.20 -9.16
CA ALA A 510 6.25 -5.48 -9.43
C ALA A 510 5.50 -5.77 -8.12
N ILE A 511 6.10 -6.55 -7.22
CA ILE A 511 5.55 -6.88 -5.91
C ILE A 511 5.52 -5.64 -5.01
N GLU A 512 6.60 -4.87 -4.95
CA GLU A 512 6.64 -3.62 -4.18
C GLU A 512 5.57 -2.62 -4.63
N SER A 513 5.37 -2.47 -5.95
CA SER A 513 4.29 -1.63 -6.47
C SER A 513 2.90 -2.20 -6.18
N ALA A 514 2.75 -3.52 -6.12
CA ALA A 514 1.48 -4.17 -5.82
C ALA A 514 1.08 -3.98 -4.35
N VAL A 515 2.00 -4.22 -3.42
CA VAL A 515 1.73 -4.13 -1.97
C VAL A 515 1.59 -2.69 -1.46
N THR A 516 2.02 -1.70 -2.23
CA THR A 516 1.91 -0.28 -1.84
C THR A 516 0.69 0.41 -2.45
N ALA A 517 0.24 0.00 -3.64
CA ALA A 517 -0.79 0.76 -4.36
C ALA A 517 -2.18 0.76 -3.70
N PRO A 518 -2.67 -0.32 -3.06
CA PRO A 518 -3.95 -0.28 -2.35
C PRO A 518 -3.96 0.56 -1.08
N TRP A 519 -2.78 0.97 -0.57
CA TRP A 519 -2.65 1.65 0.71
C TRP A 519 -3.52 2.91 0.86
N PRO A 520 -3.55 3.87 -0.10
CA PRO A 520 -4.40 5.04 0.04
C PRO A 520 -5.90 4.70 0.09
N HIS A 521 -6.32 3.68 -0.67
CA HIS A 521 -7.70 3.21 -0.66
C HIS A 521 -8.04 2.56 0.69
N TYR A 522 -7.17 1.71 1.23
CA TYR A 522 -7.33 1.14 2.56
C TYR A 522 -7.58 2.22 3.63
N VAL A 523 -6.71 3.23 3.69
CA VAL A 523 -6.83 4.30 4.70
C VAL A 523 -8.16 5.04 4.60
N GLN A 524 -8.74 5.19 3.41
CA GLN A 524 -9.96 5.96 3.17
C GLN A 524 -11.26 5.12 3.20
N HIS A 525 -11.17 3.83 2.87
CA HIS A 525 -12.34 3.00 2.57
C HIS A 525 -12.46 1.74 3.44
N TYR A 526 -11.49 1.44 4.30
CA TYR A 526 -11.60 0.28 5.18
C TYR A 526 -12.83 0.38 6.10
N PRO A 527 -13.75 -0.59 6.09
CA PRO A 527 -15.04 -0.47 6.78
C PRO A 527 -14.91 -0.18 8.28
N SER A 528 -13.96 -0.82 8.97
CA SER A 528 -13.74 -0.65 10.41
C SER A 528 -13.21 0.75 10.75
N PHE A 529 -12.48 1.39 9.83
CA PHE A 529 -12.08 2.79 9.97
C PHE A 529 -13.25 3.76 9.74
N ARG A 530 -14.12 3.47 8.79
CA ARG A 530 -15.36 4.25 8.60
C ARG A 530 -16.29 4.16 9.80
N LEU A 531 -16.35 3.00 10.46
CA LEU A 531 -17.07 2.83 11.71
C LEU A 531 -16.50 3.75 12.79
N LEU A 532 -15.17 3.83 12.92
CA LEU A 532 -14.50 4.74 13.84
C LEU A 532 -14.78 6.21 13.51
N ASP A 533 -14.67 6.60 12.23
CA ASP A 533 -14.98 7.96 11.78
C ASP A 533 -16.43 8.35 12.15
N ASN A 534 -17.39 7.43 11.96
CA ASN A 534 -18.78 7.63 12.35
C ASN A 534 -18.97 7.71 13.87
N LEU A 535 -18.26 6.88 14.64
CA LEU A 535 -18.33 6.86 16.10
C LEU A 535 -17.77 8.15 16.72
N GLU A 536 -16.66 8.67 16.19
CA GLU A 536 -16.13 9.97 16.62
C GLU A 536 -17.09 11.11 16.30
N ALA A 537 -17.72 11.10 15.11
CA ALA A 537 -18.74 12.07 14.75
C ALA A 537 -19.95 11.99 15.71
N TRP A 538 -20.41 10.78 16.05
CA TRP A 538 -21.49 10.57 17.03
C TRP A 538 -21.15 11.17 18.39
N HIS A 539 -19.97 10.85 18.95
CA HIS A 539 -19.56 11.37 20.24
C HIS A 539 -19.37 12.90 20.24
N ALA A 540 -18.89 13.48 19.14
CA ALA A 540 -18.77 14.93 19.00
C ALA A 540 -20.15 15.62 18.99
N LEU A 541 -21.13 15.04 18.30
CA LEU A 541 -22.51 15.52 18.29
C LEU A 541 -23.14 15.41 19.69
N ALA A 542 -23.01 14.25 20.33
CA ALA A 542 -23.52 14.02 21.69
C ALA A 542 -22.93 15.01 22.71
N LYS A 543 -21.62 15.32 22.60
CA LYS A 543 -20.96 16.33 23.43
C LYS A 543 -21.52 17.74 23.19
N THR A 544 -21.82 18.09 21.94
CA THR A 544 -22.37 19.41 21.56
C THR A 544 -23.79 19.59 22.08
N GLU A 545 -24.61 18.54 22.02
CA GLU A 545 -25.95 18.54 22.60
C GLU A 545 -25.91 18.58 24.13
N ALA A 546 -24.97 17.87 24.75
CA ALA A 546 -24.77 17.88 26.20
C ALA A 546 -24.32 19.26 26.73
N SER A 547 -23.60 20.05 25.92
CA SER A 547 -23.26 21.44 26.23
C SER A 547 -24.40 22.44 25.99
N GLN A 548 -25.61 21.97 25.66
CA GLN A 548 -26.79 22.80 25.32
C GLN A 548 -26.58 23.74 24.13
N GLU A 549 -25.59 23.45 23.28
CA GLU A 549 -25.37 24.21 22.05
C GLU A 549 -26.33 23.71 20.96
N LEU A 550 -26.88 24.64 20.17
CA LEU A 550 -27.72 24.28 19.03
C LEU A 550 -26.86 23.63 17.94
N LEU A 551 -27.24 22.44 17.49
CA LEU A 551 -26.61 21.81 16.34
C LEU A 551 -26.83 22.67 15.09
N THR A 552 -25.77 22.84 14.30
CA THR A 552 -25.87 23.42 12.96
C THR A 552 -26.69 22.52 12.03
N MET A 553 -27.21 23.07 10.94
CA MET A 553 -27.93 22.29 9.92
C MET A 553 -27.11 21.10 9.37
N ASN A 554 -25.79 21.25 9.26
CA ASN A 554 -24.91 20.18 8.81
C ASN A 554 -24.78 19.08 9.86
N GLN A 555 -24.69 19.43 11.14
CA GLN A 555 -24.66 18.49 12.26
C GLN A 555 -25.98 17.73 12.41
N HIS A 556 -27.12 18.39 12.17
CA HIS A 556 -28.42 17.71 12.13
C HIS A 556 -28.50 16.67 11.02
N ARG A 557 -28.11 17.03 9.79
CA ARG A 557 -28.06 16.07 8.66
C ARG A 557 -27.11 14.91 8.93
N GLU A 558 -25.98 15.18 9.56
CA GLU A 558 -25.02 14.14 9.92
C GLU A 558 -25.58 13.21 11.00
N LYS A 559 -26.27 13.75 12.00
CA LYS A 559 -26.96 12.95 13.02
C LYS A 559 -28.05 12.07 12.39
N GLU A 560 -28.85 12.61 11.48
CA GLU A 560 -29.85 11.83 10.73
C GLU A 560 -29.21 10.70 9.92
N ARG A 561 -28.08 10.99 9.23
CA ARG A 561 -27.31 9.97 8.51
C ARG A 561 -26.81 8.87 9.44
N LEU A 562 -26.29 9.21 10.62
CA LEU A 562 -25.80 8.23 11.60
C LEU A 562 -26.93 7.37 12.18
N LEU A 563 -28.08 7.99 12.46
CA LEU A 563 -29.28 7.29 12.96
C LEU A 563 -29.92 6.37 11.91
N ALA A 564 -29.79 6.71 10.62
CA ALA A 564 -30.20 5.84 9.53
C ALA A 564 -29.32 4.59 9.40
N LEU A 565 -28.05 4.66 9.83
CA LEU A 565 -27.15 3.52 9.82
C LEU A 565 -27.39 2.60 11.02
N ARG A 566 -27.52 3.18 12.21
CA ARG A 566 -27.69 2.43 13.47
C ARG A 566 -28.49 3.25 14.49
N PRO A 567 -29.29 2.60 15.35
CA PRO A 567 -29.96 3.28 16.46
C PRO A 567 -28.97 3.93 17.44
N ALA A 568 -29.38 5.02 18.10
CA ALA A 568 -28.56 5.75 19.08
C ALA A 568 -27.96 4.84 20.18
N GLN A 569 -28.78 3.93 20.72
CA GLN A 569 -28.35 3.00 21.76
C GLN A 569 -27.21 2.08 21.30
N GLU A 570 -27.21 1.70 20.02
CA GLU A 570 -26.12 0.90 19.46
C GLU A 570 -24.84 1.74 19.39
N TRP A 571 -24.91 2.99 18.92
CA TRP A 571 -23.76 3.90 18.91
C TRP A 571 -23.12 4.08 20.29
N ASP A 572 -23.94 4.19 21.34
CA ASP A 572 -23.46 4.38 22.71
C ASP A 572 -22.83 3.12 23.32
N THR A 573 -23.06 1.95 22.74
CA THR A 573 -22.60 0.64 23.26
C THR A 573 -21.51 -0.03 22.41
N ILE A 574 -21.12 0.58 21.29
CA ILE A 574 -20.05 0.05 20.43
C ILE A 574 -18.72 0.01 21.20
N ILE A 575 -18.21 -1.19 21.41
CA ILE A 575 -16.86 -1.45 21.90
C ILE A 575 -15.96 -1.62 20.69
N VAL A 576 -14.85 -0.89 20.65
CA VAL A 576 -13.85 -1.00 19.59
C VAL A 576 -12.54 -1.48 20.17
N ASP A 577 -11.92 -2.42 19.48
CA ASP A 577 -10.58 -2.91 19.77
C ASP A 577 -9.55 -1.77 19.76
N GLU A 578 -8.66 -1.75 20.76
CA GLU A 578 -7.70 -0.65 20.92
C GLU A 578 -6.62 -0.68 19.83
N ASN A 579 -6.23 -1.87 19.34
CA ASN A 579 -5.26 -1.96 18.24
C ASN A 579 -5.85 -1.38 16.95
N LEU A 580 -7.14 -1.58 16.70
CA LEU A 580 -7.83 -0.96 15.56
C LEU A 580 -7.84 0.57 15.68
N ARG A 581 -8.12 1.12 16.88
CA ARG A 581 -8.08 2.57 17.14
C ARG A 581 -6.68 3.15 16.96
N GLU A 582 -5.66 2.51 17.51
CA GLU A 582 -4.27 2.94 17.36
C GLU A 582 -3.85 2.91 15.90
N THR A 583 -4.18 1.83 15.18
CA THR A 583 -3.87 1.69 13.75
C THR A 583 -4.55 2.78 12.95
N TRP A 584 -5.84 3.04 13.17
CA TRP A 584 -6.60 4.10 12.50
C TRP A 584 -5.94 5.48 12.68
N ARG A 585 -5.58 5.85 13.92
CA ARG A 585 -4.87 7.12 14.19
C ARG A 585 -3.54 7.19 13.46
N HIS A 586 -2.76 6.10 13.53
CA HIS A 586 -1.42 6.03 12.96
C HIS A 586 -1.44 6.18 11.43
N VAL A 587 -2.22 5.35 10.73
CA VAL A 587 -2.24 5.34 9.26
C VAL A 587 -2.80 6.63 8.67
N ARG A 588 -3.72 7.31 9.39
CA ARG A 588 -4.23 8.64 9.01
C ARG A 588 -3.18 9.73 9.21
N ALA A 589 -2.33 9.63 10.22
CA ALA A 589 -1.23 10.58 10.44
C ALA A 589 -0.09 10.42 9.42
N GLU A 590 0.13 9.21 8.92
CA GLU A 590 1.17 8.90 7.94
C GLU A 590 0.79 9.17 6.49
N LEU A 591 -0.51 9.29 6.18
CA LEU A 591 -0.97 9.59 4.83
C LEU A 591 -0.44 10.98 4.41
N PRO A 592 0.32 11.10 3.30
CA PRO A 592 0.75 12.40 2.81
C PRO A 592 -0.48 13.28 2.54
N ARG A 593 -0.57 14.42 3.23
CA ARG A 593 -1.59 15.44 2.99
C ARG A 593 -1.37 16.14 1.65
#